data_AF-T2GFD4-F1
#
_entry.id   AF-T2GFD4-F1
#
_cell.length_a   1.000
_cell.length_b   1.000
_cell.length_c   1.000
_cell.angle_alpha   90.00
_cell.angle_beta   90.00
_cell.angle_gamma   90.00
#
_symmetry.space_group_name_H-M   'P 1'
#
loop_
_entity.id
_entity.type
_entity.pdbx_description
1 polymer ?
#
loop_
_entity_poly.entity_id
_entity_poly.type
_entity_poly.pdbx_seq_one_letter_code
_entity_poly.pdbx_strand_id
1 'polypeptide(L)'
;MLPKDLLYIGLGAAYMAKDKMDELLGDLEERGKLSREEAEKFLDDAKARAAKERTDMEASLKTALREAVAELGLATKDDVEDLKKLIKAKG
;
A
#
# COMPACT_ATOMS: atom_id res chain seq x y z
N MET A 1 -13.28 -4.63 -11.61
CA MET A 1 -13.12 -4.34 -10.17
C MET A 1 -12.82 -2.86 -10.02
N LEU A 2 -13.36 -2.20 -9.00
CA LEU A 2 -13.12 -0.78 -8.76
C LEU A 2 -11.83 -0.60 -7.93
N PRO A 3 -11.10 0.53 -8.04
CA PRO A 3 -9.89 0.78 -7.25
C PRO A 3 -10.08 0.64 -5.73
N LYS A 4 -11.28 0.98 -5.24
CA LYS A 4 -11.67 0.81 -3.84
C LYS A 4 -11.64 -0.67 -3.39
N ASP A 5 -11.96 -1.61 -4.28
CA ASP A 5 -12.02 -3.04 -3.95
C ASP A 5 -10.60 -3.59 -3.70
N LEU A 6 -9.62 -3.15 -4.50
CA LEU A 6 -8.21 -3.48 -4.31
C LEU A 6 -7.66 -2.91 -3.00
N LEU A 7 -8.04 -1.67 -2.64
CA LEU A 7 -7.68 -1.07 -1.36
C LEU A 7 -8.23 -1.88 -0.17
N TYR A 8 -9.49 -2.33 -0.25
CA TYR A 8 -10.08 -3.16 0.81
C TYR A 8 -9.38 -4.51 0.94
N ILE A 9 -9.05 -5.16 -0.17
CA ILE A 9 -8.28 -6.41 -0.16
C ILE A 9 -6.91 -6.20 0.50
N GLY A 10 -6.21 -5.12 0.13
CA GLY A 10 -4.92 -4.76 0.73
C GLY A 10 -5.01 -4.52 2.23
N LEU A 11 -6.04 -3.79 2.69
CA LEU A 11 -6.29 -3.57 4.11
C LEU A 11 -6.57 -4.88 4.85
N GLY A 12 -7.41 -5.75 4.29
CA GLY A 12 -7.74 -7.05 4.87
C GLY A 12 -6.51 -7.94 5.04
N ALA A 13 -5.67 -8.02 4.01
CA ALA A 13 -4.42 -8.77 4.05
C ALA A 13 -3.44 -8.21 5.11
N ALA A 14 -3.31 -6.88 5.19
CA ALA A 14 -2.45 -6.23 6.19
C ALA A 14 -2.95 -6.49 7.63
N TYR A 15 -4.27 -6.47 7.85
CA TYR A 15 -4.87 -6.77 9.15
C TYR A 15 -4.59 -8.22 9.57
N MET A 16 -4.78 -9.19 8.66
CA MET A 16 -4.46 -10.60 8.94
C MET A 16 -2.96 -10.82 9.24
N ALA A 17 -2.08 -10.10 8.55
CA ALA A 17 -0.64 -10.17 8.81
C ALA A 17 -0.28 -9.64 10.20
N LYS A 18 -0.94 -8.55 10.64
CA LYS A 18 -0.80 -8.01 11.99
C LYS A 18 -1.25 -9.04 13.04
N ASP A 19 -2.44 -9.62 12.88
CA ASP A 19 -2.97 -10.61 13.82
C ASP A 19 -2.01 -11.81 13.95
N LYS A 20 -1.48 -12.31 12.81
CA LYS A 20 -0.51 -13.41 12.81
C LYS A 20 0.81 -13.06 13.47
N MET A 21 1.28 -11.82 13.35
CA MET A 21 2.49 -11.37 14.02
C MET A 21 2.28 -11.30 15.54
N ASP A 22 1.16 -10.72 15.97
CA ASP A 22 0.82 -10.59 17.39
C ASP A 22 0.68 -12.00 18.05
N GLU A 23 0.06 -12.96 17.35
CA GLU A 23 -0.05 -14.37 17.77
C GLU A 23 1.34 -15.03 17.93
N LEU A 24 2.22 -14.90 16.93
CA LEU A 24 3.58 -15.47 16.98
C LEU A 24 4.42 -14.89 18.11
N LEU A 25 4.31 -13.59 18.36
CA LEU A 25 5.05 -12.93 19.44
C LEU A 25 4.53 -13.38 20.81
N GLY A 26 3.20 -13.48 20.99
CA GLY A 26 2.60 -14.03 22.19
C GLY A 26 3.04 -15.46 22.48
N ASP A 27 3.02 -16.33 21.47
CA ASP A 27 3.49 -17.72 21.59
C ASP A 27 4.97 -17.82 22.02
N LEU A 28 5.81 -16.90 21.56
CA LEU A 28 7.22 -16.86 21.93
C LEU A 28 7.44 -16.35 23.36
N GLU A 29 6.64 -15.38 23.79
CA GLU A 29 6.63 -14.86 25.17
C GLU A 29 6.14 -15.93 26.15
N GLU A 30 5.02 -16.61 25.87
CA GLU A 30 4.48 -17.69 26.72
C GLU A 30 5.47 -18.84 26.89
N ARG A 31 6.23 -19.15 25.83
CA ARG A 31 7.25 -20.21 25.86
C ARG A 31 8.56 -19.78 26.52
N GLY A 32 8.64 -18.54 27.01
CA GLY A 32 9.84 -17.96 27.61
C GLY A 32 11.01 -17.85 26.64
N LYS A 33 10.74 -17.86 25.33
CA LYS A 33 11.77 -17.76 24.27
C LYS A 33 12.11 -16.32 23.92
N LEU A 34 11.28 -15.39 24.35
CA LEU A 34 11.38 -13.97 24.08
C LEU A 34 10.85 -13.23 25.30
N SER A 35 11.57 -12.20 25.76
CA SER A 35 11.04 -11.27 26.74
C SER A 35 10.11 -10.24 26.08
N ARG A 36 9.24 -9.63 26.87
CA ARG A 36 8.35 -8.56 26.40
C ARG A 36 9.11 -7.38 25.79
N GLU A 37 10.26 -7.00 26.38
CA GLU A 37 11.11 -5.93 25.87
C GLU A 37 11.74 -6.29 24.50
N GLU A 38 12.12 -7.56 24.29
CA GLU A 38 12.63 -8.02 23.00
C GLU A 38 11.51 -8.06 21.94
N ALA A 39 10.28 -8.43 22.32
CA ALA A 39 9.12 -8.42 21.44
C ALA A 39 8.76 -7.00 20.97
N GLU A 40 8.72 -6.04 21.91
CA GLU A 40 8.47 -4.63 21.60
C GLU A 40 9.55 -4.06 20.67
N LYS A 41 10.83 -4.36 20.96
CA LYS A 41 11.94 -3.93 20.11
C LYS A 41 11.86 -4.52 18.70
N PHE A 42 11.53 -5.80 18.58
CA PHE A 42 11.35 -6.44 17.28
C PHE A 42 10.23 -5.79 16.46
N LEU A 43 9.09 -5.50 17.09
CA LEU A 43 7.98 -4.79 16.45
C LEU A 43 8.39 -3.40 15.98
N ASP A 44 9.12 -2.65 16.78
CA ASP A 44 9.55 -1.30 16.43
C ASP A 44 10.58 -1.30 15.30
N ASP A 45 11.53 -2.24 15.31
CA ASP A 45 12.47 -2.44 14.21
C ASP A 45 11.74 -2.81 12.91
N ALA A 46 10.73 -3.68 13.00
CA ALA A 46 9.90 -4.06 11.85
C ALA A 46 9.10 -2.88 11.30
N LYS A 47 8.50 -2.05 12.16
CA LYS A 47 7.79 -0.82 11.75
C LYS A 47 8.74 0.17 11.08
N ALA A 48 9.94 0.36 11.63
CA ALA A 48 10.93 1.28 11.06
C ALA A 48 11.37 0.85 9.66
N ARG A 49 11.61 -0.45 9.46
CA ARG A 49 11.92 -1.01 8.13
C ARG A 49 10.74 -0.87 7.16
N ALA A 50 9.54 -1.20 7.60
CA ALA A 50 8.33 -1.05 6.80
C ALA A 50 8.10 0.40 6.36
N ALA A 51 8.34 1.37 7.24
CA ALA A 51 8.22 2.80 6.90
C ALA A 51 9.21 3.21 5.80
N LYS A 52 10.45 2.68 5.84
CA LYS A 52 11.45 2.93 4.79
C LYS A 52 11.01 2.33 3.45
N GLU A 53 10.63 1.06 3.43
CA GLU A 53 10.21 0.34 2.22
C GLU A 53 8.92 0.89 1.60
N ARG A 54 8.02 1.46 2.42
CA ARG A 54 6.76 2.05 1.97
C ARG A 54 6.96 3.14 0.92
N THR A 55 8.01 3.94 1.03
CA THR A 55 8.27 5.05 0.09
C THR A 55 8.58 4.53 -1.31
N ASP A 56 9.43 3.50 -1.40
CA ASP A 56 9.80 2.87 -2.68
C ASP A 56 8.62 2.09 -3.28
N MET A 57 7.83 1.44 -2.41
CA MET A 57 6.61 0.74 -2.79
C MET A 57 5.55 1.71 -3.34
N GLU A 58 5.35 2.87 -2.72
CA GLU A 58 4.38 3.88 -3.17
C GLU A 58 4.74 4.41 -4.57
N ALA A 59 6.03 4.66 -4.83
CA ALA A 59 6.50 5.06 -6.14
C ALA A 59 6.24 3.97 -7.19
N SER A 60 6.61 2.73 -6.88
CA SER A 60 6.41 1.58 -7.77
C SER A 60 4.93 1.34 -8.07
N LEU A 61 4.07 1.43 -7.05
CA LEU A 61 2.63 1.26 -7.19
C LEU A 61 2.01 2.36 -8.07
N LYS A 62 2.44 3.61 -7.90
CA LYS A 62 1.98 4.73 -8.72
C LYS A 62 2.36 4.56 -10.19
N THR A 63 3.56 4.03 -10.47
CA THR A 63 4.00 3.71 -11.83
C THR A 63 3.14 2.60 -12.43
N ALA A 64 2.99 1.47 -11.72
CA ALA A 64 2.18 0.35 -12.18
C ALA A 64 0.71 0.75 -12.45
N LEU A 65 0.13 1.61 -11.60
CA LEU A 65 -1.22 2.14 -11.83
C LEU A 65 -1.28 3.03 -13.08
N ARG A 66 -0.29 3.88 -13.33
CA ARG A 66 -0.24 4.72 -14.53
C ARG A 66 -0.11 3.87 -15.80
N GLU A 67 0.74 2.86 -15.77
CA GLU A 67 0.91 1.91 -16.87
C GLU A 67 -0.38 1.16 -17.16
N ALA A 68 -1.02 0.58 -16.14
CA ALA A 68 -2.30 -0.12 -16.31
C ALA A 68 -3.40 0.78 -16.89
N VAL A 69 -3.50 2.05 -16.45
CA VAL A 69 -4.45 3.02 -17.01
C VAL A 69 -4.17 3.29 -18.49
N ALA A 70 -2.89 3.44 -18.87
CA ALA A 70 -2.48 3.67 -20.24
C ALA A 70 -2.75 2.45 -21.15
N GLU A 71 -2.42 1.24 -20.68
CA GLU A 71 -2.66 -0.01 -21.42
C GLU A 71 -4.15 -0.27 -21.68
N LEU A 72 -5.01 0.12 -20.72
CA LEU A 72 -6.46 0.02 -20.86
C LEU A 72 -7.06 1.12 -21.74
N GLY A 73 -6.25 2.06 -22.26
CA GLY A 73 -6.71 3.16 -23.10
C GLY A 73 -7.60 4.17 -22.37
N LEU A 74 -7.49 4.28 -21.05
CA LEU A 74 -8.32 5.17 -20.24
C LEU A 74 -7.76 6.60 -20.30
N ALA A 75 -8.60 7.55 -20.72
CA ALA A 75 -8.25 8.97 -20.70
C ALA A 75 -8.12 9.48 -19.26
N THR A 76 -7.04 10.18 -18.97
CA THR A 76 -6.81 10.82 -17.68
C THR A 76 -7.59 12.14 -17.58
N LYS A 77 -7.66 12.68 -16.37
CA LYS A 77 -8.29 13.99 -16.15
C LYS A 77 -7.57 15.09 -16.95
N ASP A 78 -6.25 15.02 -17.02
CA ASP A 78 -5.42 16.00 -17.74
C ASP A 78 -5.73 15.94 -19.24
N ASP A 79 -5.85 14.73 -19.82
CA ASP A 79 -6.23 14.55 -21.23
C ASP A 79 -7.59 15.20 -21.54
N VAL A 80 -8.56 15.07 -20.61
CA VAL A 80 -9.89 15.68 -20.74
C VAL A 80 -9.84 17.21 -20.62
N GLU A 81 -9.01 17.75 -19.73
CA GLU A 81 -8.85 19.19 -19.58
C GLU A 81 -8.18 19.82 -20.81
N ASP A 82 -7.18 19.16 -21.38
CA ASP A 82 -6.51 19.64 -22.59
C ASP A 82 -7.43 19.58 -23.81
N LEU A 83 -8.22 18.51 -23.95
CA LEU A 83 -9.30 18.45 -24.95
C LEU A 83 -10.30 19.60 -24.80
N LYS A 84 -10.72 19.93 -23.57
CA LYS A 84 -11.63 21.06 -23.32
C LYS A 84 -11.03 22.40 -23.72
N LYS A 85 -9.73 22.63 -23.46
CA LYS A 85 -9.04 23.86 -23.89
C LYS A 85 -9.00 23.98 -25.40
N LEU A 86 -8.67 22.90 -26.11
CA LEU A 86 -8.62 22.86 -27.57
C LEU A 86 -9.99 23.15 -28.20
N ILE A 87 -11.07 22.58 -27.64
CA ILE A 87 -12.43 22.83 -28.10
C ILE A 87 -12.81 24.30 -27.89
N LYS A 88 -12.52 24.87 -26.72
CA LYS A 88 -12.79 26.29 -26.42
C LYS A 88 -11.99 27.26 -27.28
N ALA A 89 -10.76 26.90 -27.66
CA ALA A 89 -9.90 27.74 -28.50
C ALA A 89 -10.32 27.76 -29.98
N LYS A 90 -11.14 26.80 -30.42
CA LYS A 90 -11.68 26.70 -31.79
C LYS A 90 -13.10 27.25 -31.93
N GLY A 91 -13.76 27.63 -30.83
CA GLY A 91 -15.13 28.16 -30.79
C GLY A 91 -15.19 29.66 -30.62
#